data_AF-A0A0B5FM41-F1
#
_entry.id   AF-A0A0B5FM41-F1
#
_cell.length_a   1.000
_cell.length_b   1.000
_cell.length_c   1.000
_cell.angle_alpha   90.00
_cell.angle_beta   90.00
_cell.angle_gamma   90.00
#
_symmetry.space_group_name_H-M   'P 1'
#
loop_
_entity.id
_entity.type
_entity.pdbx_description
1 polymer ?
#
loop_
_entity_poly.entity_id
_entity_poly.type
_entity_poly.pdbx_seq_one_letter_code
_entity_poly.pdbx_strand_id
1 'polypeptide(L)'
;MTFRKRDGLFLLIVAAVFITFYVISGSIKTTRVPYDETHRPFYEMREAGMKKIEVDAQCEQCHDGEQIAFPPEHPAKPGDAPMRCLFCHKLEDR
;
A
#
# COMPACT_ATOMS: atom_id res chain seq x y z
N MET A 1 28.20 -25.19 10.20
CA MET A 1 28.26 -23.76 10.59
C MET A 1 28.75 -23.66 12.02
N THR A 2 29.86 -22.95 12.29
CA THR A 2 30.22 -22.63 13.68
C THR A 2 29.63 -21.27 14.02
N PHE A 3 28.76 -21.21 15.03
CA PHE A 3 28.12 -19.98 15.46
C PHE A 3 29.14 -19.17 16.26
N ARG A 4 29.55 -18.00 15.77
CA ARG A 4 30.49 -17.10 16.45
C ARG A 4 29.72 -16.02 17.20
N LYS A 5 30.35 -15.40 18.21
CA LYS A 5 29.80 -14.24 18.93
C LYS A 5 29.37 -13.10 17.99
N ARG A 6 30.07 -12.94 16.86
CA ARG A 6 29.74 -11.97 15.81
C ARG A 6 28.40 -12.28 15.12
N ASP A 7 28.09 -13.56 14.92
CA ASP A 7 26.84 -14.00 14.30
C ASP A 7 25.67 -13.76 15.26
N GLY A 8 25.88 -14.02 16.56
CA GLY A 8 24.91 -13.68 17.60
C GLY A 8 24.63 -12.16 17.70
N LEU A 9 25.68 -11.33 17.65
CA LEU A 9 25.52 -9.87 17.64
C LEU A 9 24.78 -9.38 16.39
N PHE A 10 25.09 -9.93 15.22
CA PHE A 10 24.41 -9.60 13.97
C PHE A 10 22.91 -9.92 14.05
N LEU A 11 22.56 -11.12 14.52
CA LEU A 11 21.16 -11.52 14.67
C LEU A 11 20.41 -10.66 15.69
N LEU A 12 21.06 -10.26 16.78
CA LEU A 12 20.47 -9.35 17.76
C LEU A 12 20.13 -8.00 17.12
N ILE A 13 21.06 -7.42 16.35
CA ILE A 13 20.82 -6.15 15.66
C ILE A 13 19.68 -6.29 14.65
N VAL A 14 19.67 -7.35 13.84
CA VAL A 14 18.60 -7.62 12.88
C VAL A 14 17.25 -7.76 13.59
N ALA A 15 17.18 -8.52 14.68
CA ALA A 15 15.97 -8.67 15.48
C ALA A 15 15.51 -7.34 16.07
N ALA A 16 16.43 -6.52 16.59
CA ALA A 16 16.10 -5.19 17.12
C ALA A 16 15.48 -4.28 16.05
N VAL A 17 16.06 -4.26 14.84
CA VAL A 17 15.52 -3.48 13.71
C VAL A 17 14.09 -3.93 13.37
N PHE A 18 13.85 -5.23 13.22
CA PHE A 18 12.51 -5.75 12.92
C PHE A 18 11.50 -5.45 14.03
N ILE A 19 11.89 -5.59 15.30
CA ILE A 19 11.05 -5.25 16.46
C ILE A 19 10.68 -3.76 16.42
N THR A 20 11.65 -2.87 16.17
CA THR A 20 11.39 -1.43 16.07
C THR A 20 10.37 -1.14 14.98
N PHE A 21 10.57 -1.66 13.76
CA PHE A 21 9.62 -1.46 12.66
C PHE A 21 8.23 -2.00 12.98
N TYR A 22 8.15 -3.18 13.61
CA TYR A 22 6.88 -3.77 14.02
C TYR A 22 6.11 -2.88 14.99
N VAL A 23 6.80 -2.32 16.00
CA VAL A 23 6.17 -1.47 17.02
C VAL A 23 5.70 -0.13 16.43
N ILE A 24 6.44 0.47 15.50
CA ILE A 24 6.08 1.78 14.91
C ILE A 24 5.10 1.71 13.74
N SER A 25 4.95 0.53 13.09
CA SER A 25 4.12 0.34 11.90
C SER A 25 2.67 0.78 12.09
N GLY A 26 2.11 0.63 13.30
CA GLY A 26 0.75 1.05 13.63
C GLY A 26 -0.36 0.42 12.78
N SER A 27 -1.60 0.90 12.98
CA SER A 27 -2.78 0.53 12.18
C SER A 27 -2.88 1.33 10.88
N ILE A 28 -3.65 0.81 9.92
CA ILE A 28 -3.96 1.49 8.64
C ILE A 28 -4.48 2.90 8.93
N LYS A 29 -3.76 3.93 8.46
CA LYS A 29 -4.10 5.35 8.66
C LYS A 29 -4.90 5.96 7.51
N THR A 30 -5.01 5.23 6.41
CA THR A 30 -5.60 5.68 5.15
C THR A 30 -7.03 5.18 5.01
N THR A 31 -7.87 5.95 4.32
CA THR A 31 -9.24 5.53 4.01
C THR A 31 -9.24 4.32 3.10
N ARG A 32 -10.17 3.38 3.32
CA ARG A 32 -10.38 2.25 2.40
C ARG A 32 -11.14 2.68 1.15
N VAL A 33 -10.98 1.94 0.07
CA VAL A 33 -11.79 2.15 -1.14
C VAL A 33 -13.23 1.80 -0.79
N PRO A 34 -14.23 2.67 -1.00
CA PRO A 34 -15.62 2.39 -0.67
C PRO A 34 -16.12 1.16 -1.44
N TYR A 35 -17.01 0.37 -0.84
CA TYR A 35 -17.77 -0.61 -1.61
C TYR A 35 -19.13 -0.05 -2.05
N ASP A 36 -19.11 0.69 -3.15
CA ASP A 36 -20.31 1.24 -3.79
C ASP A 36 -20.39 0.85 -5.27
N GLU A 37 -21.43 1.30 -5.95
CA GLU A 37 -21.66 0.98 -7.36
C GLU A 37 -20.52 1.43 -8.28
N THR A 38 -19.89 2.56 -7.96
CA THR A 38 -18.80 3.15 -8.73
C THR A 38 -17.51 2.35 -8.57
N HIS A 39 -17.23 1.87 -7.36
CA HIS A 39 -15.98 1.21 -7.02
C HIS A 39 -16.03 -0.32 -7.09
N ARG A 40 -17.24 -0.92 -7.12
CA ARG A 40 -17.47 -2.36 -7.21
C ARG A 40 -16.70 -3.06 -8.34
N PRO A 41 -16.57 -2.51 -9.56
CA PRO A 41 -15.76 -3.14 -10.62
C PRO A 41 -14.30 -3.37 -10.21
N PHE A 42 -13.69 -2.48 -9.43
CA PHE A 42 -12.30 -2.65 -8.97
C PHE A 42 -12.15 -3.80 -7.97
N TYR A 43 -13.18 -4.07 -7.17
CA TYR A 43 -13.21 -5.24 -6.30
C TYR A 43 -13.31 -6.52 -7.13
N GLU A 44 -14.21 -6.56 -8.11
CA GLU A 44 -14.38 -7.72 -9.01
C GLU A 44 -13.10 -8.03 -9.78
N MET A 45 -12.39 -7.01 -10.28
CA MET A 45 -11.07 -7.19 -10.92
C MET A 45 -10.04 -7.81 -9.97
N ARG A 46 -10.04 -7.37 -8.70
CA ARG A 46 -9.12 -7.88 -7.68
C ARG A 46 -9.45 -9.32 -7.29
N GLU A 47 -10.73 -9.67 -7.22
CA GLU A 47 -11.22 -11.03 -7.00
C GLU A 47 -10.92 -11.95 -8.20
N ALA A 48 -10.97 -11.43 -9.42
CA ALA A 48 -10.56 -12.13 -10.65
C ALA A 48 -9.04 -12.32 -10.79
N GLY A 49 -8.24 -11.86 -9.83
CA GLY A 49 -6.79 -12.08 -9.79
C GLY A 49 -5.95 -11.00 -10.50
N MET A 50 -6.54 -9.89 -10.92
CA MET A 50 -5.81 -8.78 -11.54
C MET A 50 -4.77 -8.18 -10.57
N LYS A 51 -3.62 -7.76 -11.09
CA LYS A 51 -2.57 -7.16 -10.24
C LYS A 51 -3.01 -5.78 -9.75
N LYS A 52 -2.56 -5.40 -8.54
CA LYS A 52 -2.91 -4.09 -7.95
C LYS A 52 -2.57 -2.93 -8.88
N ILE A 53 -1.39 -2.98 -9.49
CA ILE A 53 -0.89 -1.93 -10.37
C ILE A 53 -1.73 -1.76 -11.65
N GLU A 54 -2.37 -2.83 -12.12
CA GLU A 54 -3.24 -2.81 -13.31
C GLU A 54 -4.60 -2.19 -12.96
N VAL A 55 -5.08 -2.41 -11.72
CA VAL A 55 -6.30 -1.77 -11.20
C VAL A 55 -6.03 -0.30 -10.84
N ASP A 56 -4.87 -0.02 -10.21
CA ASP A 56 -4.42 1.32 -9.84
C ASP A 56 -4.36 2.28 -11.03
N ALA A 57 -3.96 1.78 -12.21
CA ALA A 57 -3.94 2.55 -13.45
C ALA A 57 -5.32 3.03 -13.93
N GLN A 58 -6.41 2.45 -13.41
CA GLN A 58 -7.77 2.86 -13.75
C GLN A 58 -8.31 3.93 -12.80
N CYS A 59 -7.68 4.12 -11.63
CA CYS A 59 -8.14 5.11 -10.65
C CYS A 59 -8.03 6.54 -11.18
N GLU A 60 -7.00 6.83 -11.97
CA GLU A 60 -6.74 8.17 -12.52
C GLU A 60 -7.75 8.62 -13.57
N GLN A 61 -8.67 7.74 -14.01
CA GLN A 61 -9.79 8.13 -14.87
C GLN A 61 -10.73 9.13 -14.18
N CYS A 62 -10.77 9.10 -12.85
CA CYS A 62 -11.51 10.05 -12.02
C CYS A 62 -10.63 10.75 -10.98
N HIS A 63 -9.68 10.02 -10.38
CA HIS A 63 -8.75 10.52 -9.35
C HIS A 63 -7.40 10.91 -9.97
N ASP A 64 -7.38 12.02 -10.70
CA ASP A 64 -6.21 12.57 -11.39
C ASP A 64 -5.52 13.71 -10.61
N GLY A 65 -6.15 14.21 -9.54
CA GLY A 65 -5.70 15.38 -8.80
C GLY A 65 -6.21 16.72 -9.38
N GLU A 66 -6.92 16.71 -10.50
CA GLU A 66 -7.54 17.87 -11.14
C GLU A 66 -9.08 17.77 -11.09
N GLN A 67 -9.67 16.74 -11.72
CA GLN A 67 -11.10 16.45 -11.67
C GLN A 67 -11.53 16.12 -10.24
N ILE A 68 -10.77 15.26 -9.58
CA ILE A 68 -10.92 15.01 -8.14
C ILE A 68 -9.59 15.36 -7.48
N ALA A 69 -9.55 16.57 -6.94
CA ALA A 69 -8.38 17.07 -6.23
C ALA A 69 -8.05 16.20 -5.01
N PHE A 70 -6.77 15.86 -4.89
CA PHE A 70 -6.26 15.19 -3.70
C PHE A 70 -6.06 16.20 -2.56
N PRO A 71 -6.10 15.75 -1.29
CA PRO A 71 -5.68 16.57 -0.16
C PRO A 71 -4.25 17.11 -0.31
N PRO A 72 -3.90 18.26 0.30
CA PRO A 72 -2.57 18.87 0.15
C PRO A 72 -1.41 17.95 0.55
N GLU A 73 -1.62 17.07 1.53
CA GLU A 73 -0.62 16.13 2.04
C GLU A 73 -0.61 14.79 1.28
N HIS A 74 -1.43 14.65 0.23
CA HIS A 74 -1.47 13.43 -0.56
C HIS A 74 -0.14 13.21 -1.31
N PRO A 75 0.41 11.99 -1.34
CA PRO A 75 1.62 11.71 -2.10
C PRO A 75 1.50 12.08 -3.58
N ALA A 76 2.56 12.66 -4.15
CA ALA A 76 2.63 12.96 -5.57
C ALA A 76 2.74 11.69 -6.42
N LYS A 77 2.24 11.75 -7.67
CA LYS A 77 2.35 10.65 -8.63
C LYS A 77 3.83 10.38 -8.96
N PRO A 78 4.28 9.10 -8.98
CA PRO A 78 5.68 8.76 -9.25
C PRO A 78 5.99 8.78 -10.76
N GLY A 79 6.28 9.96 -11.31
CA GLY A 79 6.61 10.12 -12.73
C GLY A 79 5.48 9.61 -13.64
N ASP A 80 5.84 8.85 -14.66
CA ASP A 80 4.89 8.32 -15.65
C ASP A 80 4.18 7.02 -15.20
N ALA A 81 4.57 6.44 -14.06
CA ALA A 81 3.96 5.22 -13.56
C ALA A 81 2.61 5.50 -12.89
N PRO A 82 1.65 4.56 -12.95
CA PRO A 82 0.39 4.71 -12.21
C PRO A 82 0.68 4.81 -10.71
N MET A 83 -0.07 5.69 -10.06
CA MET A 83 0.01 5.87 -8.62
C MET A 83 -0.46 4.58 -7.94
N ARG A 84 0.26 4.11 -6.91
CA ARG A 84 -0.06 2.83 -6.24
C ARG A 84 -1.21 2.98 -5.24
N CYS A 85 -2.40 3.35 -5.70
CA CYS A 85 -3.58 3.65 -4.89
C CYS A 85 -3.87 2.53 -3.87
N LEU A 86 -3.98 1.28 -4.33
CA LEU A 86 -4.27 0.08 -3.54
C LEU A 86 -3.12 -0.38 -2.63
N PHE A 87 -1.97 0.30 -2.68
CA PHE A 87 -0.92 0.14 -1.66
C PHE A 87 -1.34 0.83 -0.36
N CYS A 88 -1.89 2.04 -0.45
CA CYS A 88 -2.33 2.84 0.70
C CYS A 88 -3.82 2.65 0.97
N HIS A 89 -4.68 2.80 -0.03
CA HIS A 89 -6.13 2.67 0.06
C HIS A 89 -6.53 1.21 -0.14
N LYS A 90 -6.54 0.43 0.94
CA LYS A 90 -6.93 -0.99 0.87
C LYS A 90 -8.40 -1.10 0.49
N LEU A 91 -8.74 -2.19 -0.18
CA LEU A 91 -10.13 -2.63 -0.30
C LEU A 91 -10.70 -2.94 1.11
N GLU A 92 -12.00 -2.80 1.30
CA GLU A 92 -12.68 -3.25 2.51
C GLU A 92 -12.52 -4.77 2.69
N ASP A 93 -12.38 -5.18 3.96
CA ASP A 93 -12.32 -6.60 4.31
C ASP A 93 -13.75 -7.14 4.21
N ARG A 94 -13.94 -8.26 3.48
CA ARG A 94 -15.23 -8.93 3.27
C ARG A 94 -15.19 -10.33 3.84
#